data_AF-A0A0N5BQZ9-F1
#
_entry.id   AF-A0A0N5BQZ9-F1
#
_cell.length_a   1.000
_cell.length_b   1.000
_cell.length_c   1.000
_cell.angle_alpha   90.00
_cell.angle_beta   90.00
_cell.angle_gamma   90.00
#
_symmetry.space_group_name_H-M   'P 1'
#
loop_
_entity.id
_entity.type
_entity.pdbx_description
1 polymer ?
#
loop_
_entity_poly.entity_id
_entity_poly.type
_entity_poly.pdbx_seq_one_letter_code
_entity_poly.pdbx_strand_id
1 'polypeptide(L)'
;LPYYSIYEIGVKGTFKCENQRVGFATVLVSERAVDARIDRPITGTVGKYMKPFYLIGSVKSFSTPVLYATVLHNCLSINPQCTRLLVTKIPQKYIVRTGQRLNLFDLGIVNLGFQASNRTDCSRRRNSTLPLFPVLT
;
A
#
# COMPACT_ATOMS: atom_id res chain seq x y z
N LEU A 1 -22.22 -15.05 -19.43
CA LEU A 1 -21.25 -15.34 -18.35
C LEU A 1 -20.31 -14.16 -18.23
N PRO A 2 -20.02 -13.61 -17.03
CA PRO A 2 -19.08 -12.51 -16.94
C PRO A 2 -17.71 -13.05 -17.38
N TYR A 3 -17.11 -12.41 -18.38
CA TYR A 3 -15.83 -12.80 -18.95
C TYR A 3 -14.65 -12.52 -18.00
N TYR A 4 -14.93 -11.94 -16.81
CA TYR A 4 -13.95 -11.57 -15.79
C TYR A 4 -13.95 -12.55 -14.61
N SER A 5 -12.78 -12.74 -14.01
CA SER A 5 -12.58 -13.42 -12.72
C SER A 5 -12.38 -12.40 -11.60
N ILE A 6 -12.62 -12.80 -10.35
CA ILE A 6 -12.24 -12.01 -9.17
C ILE A 6 -10.91 -12.56 -8.65
N TYR A 7 -9.95 -11.68 -8.44
CA TYR A 7 -8.66 -11.99 -7.85
C TYR A 7 -8.54 -11.34 -6.48
N GLU A 8 -7.97 -12.08 -5.53
CA GLU A 8 -7.74 -11.66 -4.15
C GLU A 8 -6.25 -11.50 -3.90
N ILE A 9 -5.94 -10.52 -3.06
CA ILE A 9 -4.59 -10.20 -2.61
C ILE A 9 -4.61 -9.85 -1.13
N GLY A 10 -3.63 -10.37 -0.41
CA GLY A 10 -3.33 -10.01 0.97
C GLY A 10 -1.92 -9.44 1.08
N VAL A 11 -1.75 -8.35 1.83
CA VAL A 11 -0.44 -7.76 2.18
C VAL A 11 -0.36 -7.61 3.69
N LYS A 12 0.80 -7.91 4.27
CA LYS A 12 1.08 -7.69 5.70
C LYS A 12 2.49 -7.12 5.89
N GLY A 13 2.73 -6.56 7.06
CA GLY A 13 4.06 -6.10 7.44
C GLY A 13 4.03 -5.27 8.72
N THR A 14 5.18 -4.68 9.05
CA THR A 14 5.33 -3.73 10.16
C THR A 14 6.14 -2.52 9.70
N PHE A 15 5.66 -1.31 10.01
CA PHE A 15 6.40 -0.08 9.71
C PHE A 15 7.33 0.29 10.87
N LYS A 16 8.56 0.68 10.55
CA LYS A 16 9.54 1.23 11.49
C LYS A 16 10.05 2.56 10.97
N CYS A 17 10.22 3.53 11.88
CA CYS A 17 10.88 4.79 11.62
C CYS A 17 11.88 5.03 12.76
N GLU A 18 13.18 5.12 12.48
CA GLU A 18 14.20 5.13 13.54
C GLU A 18 14.12 6.33 14.47
N ASN A 19 13.81 7.50 13.92
CA ASN A 19 13.75 8.75 14.67
C ASN A 19 12.36 9.05 15.26
N GLN A 20 11.36 8.19 15.00
CA GLN A 20 9.98 8.42 15.44
C GLN A 20 9.24 7.11 15.75
N ARG A 21 8.93 6.89 17.02
CA ARG A 21 8.21 5.68 17.48
C ARG A 21 6.69 5.76 17.31
N VAL A 22 6.15 6.97 17.21
CA VAL A 22 4.70 7.22 17.07
C VAL A 22 4.43 7.89 15.74
N GLY A 23 3.71 7.20 14.86
CA GLY A 23 3.33 7.71 13.56
C GLY A 23 2.53 6.67 12.79
N PHE A 24 2.16 7.04 11.57
CA PHE A 24 1.34 6.23 10.69
C PHE A 24 1.95 6.21 9.30
N ALA A 25 1.77 5.10 8.60
CA ALA A 25 1.98 5.01 7.17
C ALA A 25 0.75 4.39 6.52
N THR A 26 0.44 4.84 5.31
CA THR A 26 -0.66 4.29 4.52
C THR A 26 -0.08 3.27 3.56
N VAL A 27 -0.69 2.10 3.47
CA VAL A 27 -0.38 1.12 2.43
C VAL A 27 -1.58 1.00 1.50
N LEU A 28 -1.32 1.10 0.20
CA LEU A 28 -2.30 1.04 -0.87
C LEU A 28 -1.91 -0.08 -1.84
N VAL A 29 -2.89 -0.81 -2.36
CA VAL A 29 -2.69 -1.76 -3.46
C VAL A 29 -3.32 -1.21 -4.72
N SER A 30 -2.55 -1.16 -5.81
CA SER A 30 -2.98 -0.60 -7.10
C SER A 30 -2.48 -1.44 -8.28
N GLU A 31 -3.11 -1.28 -9.45
CA GLU A 31 -2.69 -1.94 -10.70
C GLU A 31 -1.52 -1.21 -11.38
N ARG A 32 -1.20 0.01 -10.94
CA ARG A 32 -0.09 0.82 -11.48
C ARG A 32 0.93 1.15 -10.41
N ALA A 33 2.20 1.23 -10.84
CA ALA A 33 3.34 1.66 -10.04
C ALA A 33 3.45 3.20 -9.92
N VAL A 34 2.31 3.88 -9.78
CA VAL A 34 2.22 5.36 -9.76
C VAL A 34 1.58 5.80 -8.44
N ASP A 35 1.75 7.07 -8.07
CA ASP A 35 1.16 7.66 -6.87
C ASP A 35 -0.32 7.28 -6.72
N ALA A 36 -0.59 6.45 -5.73
CA ALA A 36 -1.90 5.87 -5.45
C ALA A 36 -2.91 6.90 -4.88
N ARG A 37 -2.55 8.18 -4.79
CA ARG A 37 -3.50 9.30 -4.66
C ARG A 37 -4.18 9.66 -5.97
N ILE A 38 -3.52 9.39 -7.10
CA ILE A 38 -4.01 9.69 -8.46
C ILE A 38 -4.79 8.49 -9.01
N ASP A 39 -4.38 7.28 -8.66
CA ASP A 39 -4.97 6.04 -9.13
C ASP A 39 -5.91 5.48 -8.06
N ARG A 40 -7.17 5.18 -8.41
CA ARG A 40 -8.15 4.60 -7.46
C ARG A 40 -7.59 3.26 -6.96
N PRO A 41 -7.07 3.18 -5.74
CA PRO A 41 -6.45 1.94 -5.29
C PRO A 41 -7.54 0.87 -5.11
N ILE A 42 -7.17 -0.38 -5.29
CA ILE A 42 -8.05 -1.55 -5.08
C ILE A 42 -8.46 -1.62 -3.62
N THR A 43 -7.50 -1.41 -2.73
CA THR A 43 -7.69 -1.43 -1.29
C THR A 43 -6.58 -0.63 -0.61
N GLY A 44 -6.81 -0.22 0.63
CA GLY A 44 -5.82 0.48 1.42
C GLY A 44 -6.08 0.32 2.91
N THR A 45 -5.05 0.55 3.71
CA THR A 45 -5.17 0.66 5.16
C THR A 45 -4.10 1.60 5.73
N VAL A 46 -4.29 2.02 6.97
CA VAL A 46 -3.34 2.82 7.74
C VAL A 46 -2.70 1.93 8.79
N GLY A 47 -1.38 1.76 8.73
CA GLY A 47 -0.59 1.05 9.72
C GLY A 47 0.07 2.00 10.71
N LYS A 48 0.01 1.68 11.99
CA LYS A 48 0.76 2.39 13.04
C LYS A 48 2.20 1.89 13.09
N TYR A 49 3.15 2.78 13.32
CA TYR A 49 4.55 2.38 13.52
C TYR A 49 4.67 1.38 14.67
N MET A 50 5.57 0.40 14.51
CA MET A 50 5.84 -0.69 15.44
C MET A 50 4.63 -1.61 15.71
N LYS A 51 3.56 -1.53 14.92
CA LYS A 51 2.43 -2.45 14.96
C LYS A 51 2.29 -3.17 13.62
N PRO A 52 1.91 -4.46 13.63
CA PRO A 52 1.62 -5.17 12.39
C PRO A 52 0.37 -4.56 11.74
N PHE A 53 0.36 -4.55 10.42
CA PHE A 53 -0.84 -4.27 9.63
C PHE A 53 -1.17 -5.44 8.73
N TYR A 54 -2.43 -5.52 8.34
CA TYR A 54 -2.95 -6.48 7.39
C TYR A 54 -3.88 -5.75 6.43
N LEU A 55 -3.78 -6.08 5.15
CA LEU A 55 -4.55 -5.50 4.08
C LEU A 55 -5.02 -6.62 3.17
N ILE A 56 -6.33 -6.74 2.98
CA ILE A 56 -6.90 -7.68 2.02
C ILE A 56 -7.75 -6.87 1.03
N GLY A 57 -7.68 -7.24 -0.24
CA GLY A 57 -8.46 -6.62 -1.30
C GLY A 57 -8.79 -7.60 -2.41
N SER A 58 -9.77 -7.22 -3.23
CA SER A 58 -10.21 -7.99 -4.37
C SER A 58 -10.38 -7.10 -5.60
N VAL A 59 -10.02 -7.60 -6.77
CA VAL A 59 -10.15 -6.88 -8.04
C VAL A 59 -10.75 -7.79 -9.11
N LYS A 60 -11.63 -7.23 -9.95
CA LYS A 60 -12.18 -7.93 -11.11
C LYS A 60 -11.24 -7.74 -12.30
N SER A 61 -10.78 -8.82 -12.91
CA SER A 61 -9.92 -8.75 -14.09
C SER A 61 -10.12 -9.94 -15.03
N PHE A 62 -9.82 -9.75 -16.31
CA PHE A 62 -9.88 -10.78 -17.35
C PHE A 62 -8.73 -11.79 -17.23
N SER A 63 -7.58 -11.37 -16.70
CA SER A 63 -6.38 -12.18 -16.47
C SER A 63 -5.80 -11.88 -15.10
N THR A 64 -4.78 -12.65 -14.67
CA THR A 64 -4.11 -12.38 -13.38
C THR A 64 -3.50 -10.98 -13.41
N PRO A 65 -3.95 -10.04 -12.55
CA PRO A 65 -3.52 -8.65 -12.62
C PRO A 65 -2.07 -8.49 -12.13
N VAL A 66 -1.42 -7.42 -12.57
CA VAL A 66 -0.13 -6.99 -12.04
C VAL A 66 -0.40 -5.95 -10.97
N LEU A 67 -0.06 -6.26 -9.72
CA LEU A 67 -0.38 -5.40 -8.57
C LEU A 67 0.88 -4.86 -7.91
N TYR A 68 0.75 -3.68 -7.31
CA TYR A 68 1.80 -2.99 -6.57
C TYR A 68 1.30 -2.61 -5.18
N ALA A 69 2.13 -2.82 -4.16
CA ALA A 69 1.94 -2.31 -2.82
C ALA A 69 2.72 -0.99 -2.69
N THR A 70 2.02 0.11 -2.47
CA THR A 70 2.58 1.45 -2.31
C THR A 70 2.43 1.88 -0.87
N VAL A 71 3.55 2.15 -0.19
CA VAL A 71 3.59 2.70 1.16
C VAL A 71 3.85 4.19 1.09
N LEU A 72 2.95 4.98 1.68
CA LEU A 72 3.03 6.42 1.81
C LEU A 72 3.36 6.76 3.26
N HIS A 73 4.40 7.56 3.46
CA HIS A 73 4.82 7.95 4.81
C HIS A 73 5.45 9.33 4.85
N ASN A 74 5.55 9.86 6.06
CA ASN A 74 6.20 11.12 6.40
C ASN A 74 7.39 10.92 7.36
N CYS A 75 7.84 9.68 7.60
CA CYS A 75 9.08 9.40 8.33
C CYS A 75 10.26 10.20 7.73
N LEU A 76 10.94 10.98 8.58
CA LEU A 76 12.04 11.90 8.21
C LEU A 76 11.67 13.04 7.24
N SER A 77 10.38 13.31 7.01
CA SER A 77 9.96 14.47 6.23
C SER A 77 10.10 15.74 7.08
N ILE A 78 11.05 16.62 6.71
CA ILE A 78 11.22 17.94 7.33
C ILE A 78 9.98 18.82 7.10
N ASN A 79 9.33 18.66 5.94
CA ASN A 79 8.08 19.33 5.61
C ASN A 79 6.92 18.32 5.71
N PRO A 80 5.92 18.54 6.58
CA PRO A 80 4.76 17.65 6.70
C PRO A 80 3.91 17.56 5.42
N GLN A 81 4.08 18.51 4.48
CA GLN A 81 3.43 18.48 3.16
C GLN A 81 4.14 17.57 2.15
N CYS A 82 5.30 17.02 2.50
CA CYS A 82 6.04 16.08 1.67
C CYS A 82 5.80 14.64 2.15
N THR A 83 5.20 13.83 1.27
CA THR A 83 5.01 12.41 1.48
C THR A 83 6.00 11.62 0.63
N ARG A 84 6.67 10.66 1.24
CA ARG A 84 7.57 9.71 0.59
C ARG A 84 6.79 8.46 0.19
N LEU A 85 7.18 7.89 -0.95
CA LEU A 85 6.53 6.71 -1.53
C LEU A 85 7.53 5.58 -1.73
N LEU A 86 7.16 4.40 -1.26
CA LEU A 86 7.85 3.14 -1.48
C LEU A 86 6.92 2.21 -2.25
N VAL A 87 7.32 1.83 -3.46
CA VAL A 87 6.48 1.02 -4.36
C VAL A 87 7.13 -0.34 -4.53
N THR A 88 6.40 -1.40 -4.19
CA THR A 88 6.86 -2.79 -4.30
C THR A 88 5.92 -3.56 -5.21
N LYS A 89 6.45 -4.20 -6.25
CA LYS A 89 5.66 -5.11 -7.11
C LYS A 89 5.29 -6.36 -6.31
N ILE A 90 4.01 -6.71 -6.30
CA ILE A 90 3.51 -7.92 -5.63
C ILE A 90 3.79 -9.13 -6.55
N PRO A 91 4.50 -10.17 -6.06
CA PRO A 91 4.72 -11.36 -6.86
C PRO A 91 3.40 -12.09 -7.18
N GLN A 92 3.26 -12.56 -8.42
CA GLN A 92 2.01 -13.19 -8.91
C GLN A 92 1.54 -14.38 -8.06
N LYS A 93 2.46 -15.09 -7.39
CA LYS A 93 2.14 -16.21 -6.48
C LYS A 93 1.27 -15.82 -5.27
N TYR A 94 1.16 -14.53 -4.96
CA TYR A 94 0.30 -14.02 -3.88
C TYR A 94 -1.05 -13.48 -4.39
N ILE A 95 -1.28 -13.50 -5.70
CA ILE A 95 -2.50 -13.03 -6.34
C ILE A 95 -3.26 -14.26 -6.80
N VAL A 96 -4.36 -14.57 -6.12
CA VAL A 96 -5.10 -15.83 -6.33
C VAL A 96 -6.51 -15.53 -6.81
N ARG A 97 -7.16 -16.48 -7.49
CA ARG A 97 -8.60 -16.33 -7.81
C ARG A 97 -9.42 -16.55 -6.54
N THR A 98 -10.54 -15.84 -6.41
CA THR A 98 -11.49 -16.06 -5.30
C THR A 98 -11.85 -17.54 -5.19
N GLY A 99 -11.84 -18.06 -3.95
CA GLY A 99 -12.06 -19.48 -3.63
C GLY A 99 -10.78 -20.32 -3.55
N GLN A 100 -9.63 -19.77 -3.93
CA GLN A 100 -8.32 -20.39 -3.68
C GLN A 100 -7.74 -19.96 -2.32
N ARG A 101 -6.77 -20.71 -1.80
CA ARG A 101 -6.09 -20.38 -0.55
C ARG A 101 -5.27 -19.10 -0.69
N LEU A 102 -5.69 -18.04 -0.01
CA LEU A 102 -4.98 -16.77 0.02
C LEU A 102 -3.73 -16.84 0.91
N ASN A 103 -2.56 -16.54 0.33
CA ASN A 103 -1.33 -16.30 1.06
C ASN A 103 -1.05 -14.80 1.11
N LEU A 104 -0.71 -14.29 2.30
CA LEU A 104 -0.36 -12.87 2.48
C LEU A 104 1.07 -12.61 1.98
N PHE A 105 1.23 -11.62 1.12
CA PHE A 105 2.52 -11.07 0.75
C PHE A 105 3.10 -10.30 1.94
N ASP A 106 4.25 -10.76 2.45
CA ASP A 106 4.91 -10.19 3.62
C ASP A 106 5.95 -9.15 3.19
N LEU A 107 5.71 -7.88 3.52
CA LEU A 107 6.68 -6.80 3.36
C LEU A 107 7.77 -6.81 4.45
N GLY A 108 7.63 -7.66 5.47
CA GLY A 108 8.53 -7.74 6.61
C GLY A 108 8.47 -6.47 7.47
N ILE A 109 9.62 -6.13 8.06
CA ILE A 109 9.81 -4.86 8.77
C ILE A 109 10.33 -3.82 7.79
N VAL A 110 9.47 -2.88 7.41
CA VAL A 110 9.81 -1.82 6.47
C VAL A 110 10.37 -0.63 7.24
N ASN A 111 11.68 -0.41 7.15
CA ASN A 111 12.32 0.78 7.73
C ASN A 111 12.18 1.99 6.79
N LEU A 112 11.20 2.83 7.10
CA LEU A 112 10.82 4.02 6.33
C LEU A 112 11.87 5.14 6.36
N GLY A 113 12.87 5.04 7.26
CA GLY A 113 13.95 6.03 7.36
C GLY A 113 15.11 5.81 6.39
N PHE A 114 15.36 4.57 6.00
CA PHE A 114 16.56 4.17 5.23
C PHE A 114 16.26 3.75 3.81
N GLN A 115 15.02 3.35 3.52
CA GLN A 115 14.67 3.03 2.15
C GLN A 115 14.67 4.30 1.31
N ALA A 116 15.47 4.31 0.26
CA ALA A 116 15.43 5.35 -0.75
C ALA A 116 13.99 5.47 -1.26
N SER A 117 13.35 6.60 -0.96
CA SER A 117 12.04 6.90 -1.49
C SER A 117 12.17 6.93 -3.01
N ASN A 118 11.45 6.06 -3.73
CA ASN A 118 11.48 6.06 -5.20
C ASN A 118 10.99 7.41 -5.75
N ARG A 119 10.15 8.12 -4.98
CA ARG A 119 9.65 9.45 -5.30
C ARG A 119 9.31 10.21 -4.02
N THR A 120 9.64 11.49 -3.95
CA THR A 120 9.14 12.39 -2.89
C THR A 120 8.11 13.30 -3.53
N ASP A 121 6.87 13.27 -3.04
CA ASP A 121 5.83 14.19 -3.48
C ASP A 121 5.58 15.25 -2.41
N CYS A 122 5.89 16.50 -2.75
CA CYS A 122 5.66 17.67 -1.91
C CYS A 122 4.47 18.42 -2.50
N SER A 123 3.28 18.09 -2.02
CA SER A 123 2.06 18.74 -2.48
C SER A 123 2.04 20.23 -2.13
N ARG A 124 2.31 21.11 -3.12
CA ARG A 124 1.79 22.49 -3.09
C ARG A 124 0.27 22.39 -3.28
N ARG A 125 -0.47 22.40 -2.16
CA ARG A 125 -1.95 22.45 -2.07
C ARG A 125 -2.68 22.19 -3.39
N ARG A 126 -2.86 20.91 -3.75
CA ARG A 126 -4.05 20.49 -4.49
C ARG A 126 -4.74 19.47 -3.62
N ASN A 127 -5.99 19.76 -3.26
CA ASN A 127 -6.91 18.95 -2.47
C ASN A 127 -6.92 17.49 -2.97
N SER A 128 -5.96 16.69 -2.52
CA SER A 128 -5.84 15.27 -2.82
C SER A 128 -6.16 14.55 -1.53
N THR A 129 -7.46 14.49 -1.24
CA THR A 129 -8.01 13.66 -0.18
C THR A 129 -7.57 12.23 -0.46
N LEU A 130 -6.65 11.69 0.36
CA LEU A 130 -6.39 10.25 0.36
C LEU A 130 -7.74 9.54 0.54
N PRO A 131 -8.05 8.53 -0.28
CA PRO A 131 -9.29 7.78 -0.09
C PRO A 131 -9.33 7.26 1.35
N LEU A 132 -10.40 7.60 2.07
CA LEU A 132 -10.60 7.18 3.45
C LEU A 132 -10.93 5.70 3.44
N PHE A 133 -9.94 4.86 3.75
CA PHE A 133 -10.19 3.45 4.00
C PHE A 133 -10.61 3.26 5.46
N PRO A 134 -11.66 2.46 5.72
CA PRO A 134 -12.01 2.11 7.10
C PRO A 134 -10.83 1.36 7.73
N VAL A 135 -10.38 1.86 8.89
CA VAL A 135 -9.45 1.13 9.74
C VAL A 135 -10.25 -0.02 10.35
N LEU A 136 -9.98 -1.26 9.94
CA LEU A 136 -10.46 -2.44 10.67
C LEU A 136 -9.70 -2.48 12.00
N THR A 137 -10.33 -1.94 13.04
CA THR A 137 -9.91 -2.03 14.46
C THR A 137 -10.32 -3.34 15.08
#